data_AF-A0A553MT00-F1
#
_entry.id   AF-A0A553MT00-F1
#
_cell.length_a   1.000
_cell.length_b   1.000
_cell.length_c   1.000
_cell.angle_alpha   90.00
_cell.angle_beta   90.00
_cell.angle_gamma   90.00
#
_symmetry.space_group_name_H-M   'P 1'
#
loop_
_entity.id
_entity.type
_entity.pdbx_description
1 polymer ?
#
loop_
_entity_poly.entity_id
_entity_poly.type
_entity_poly.pdbx_seq_one_letter_code
_entity_poly.pdbx_strand_id
1 'polypeptide(L)'
;MVRIPKEQGLLSFWRGNTANVIRYFLTQALNFAFKDKYKKLFLDGVDQRAQFWRYFAGNLASGGAAGATSLCFVYPLDFARTRLAADIGKTAGDRQFTGLTNCFVKILRTDGLKGLYQGFGVSVQGIIIYRAAYFGIYDTAKGMLPDPNNTHLIVSWMIAHTVTTVSGFISYPFDTVRRSLMMQSGCKGGAWSNVLRSLGGSIVLVLYDELKKIM
;
A
#
# COMPACT_ATOMS: atom_id res chain seq x y z
N MET A 1 -13.73 -19.24 -0.95
CA MET A 1 -13.36 -19.04 -2.38
C MET A 1 -14.40 -19.59 -3.37
N VAL A 2 -15.68 -19.81 -2.99
CA VAL A 2 -16.65 -20.52 -3.87
C VAL A 2 -17.57 -19.57 -4.65
N ARG A 3 -17.82 -18.36 -4.16
CA ARG A 3 -18.78 -17.42 -4.76
C ARG A 3 -18.26 -16.71 -6.02
N ILE A 4 -17.02 -16.21 -6.01
CA ILE A 4 -16.47 -15.37 -7.11
C ILE A 4 -16.49 -16.08 -8.48
N PRO A 5 -16.02 -17.35 -8.60
CA PRO A 5 -16.10 -18.07 -9.88
C PRO A 5 -17.53 -18.30 -10.35
N LYS A 6 -18.46 -18.57 -9.42
CA LYS A 6 -19.87 -18.83 -9.71
C LYS A 6 -20.65 -17.57 -10.09
N GLU A 7 -20.29 -16.43 -9.53
CA GLU A 7 -21.03 -15.18 -9.72
C GLU A 7 -20.46 -14.28 -10.83
N GLN A 8 -19.16 -14.38 -11.13
CA GLN A 8 -18.46 -13.48 -12.07
C GLN A 8 -17.55 -14.20 -13.08
N GLY A 9 -17.44 -15.53 -13.00
CA GLY A 9 -16.56 -16.35 -13.86
C GLY A 9 -15.10 -16.39 -13.38
N LEU A 10 -14.34 -17.40 -13.82
CA LEU A 10 -12.94 -17.61 -13.39
C LEU A 10 -11.99 -16.46 -13.77
N LEU A 11 -12.25 -15.78 -14.89
CA LEU A 11 -11.45 -14.63 -15.35
C LEU A 11 -11.58 -13.40 -14.43
N SER A 12 -12.59 -13.37 -13.56
CA SER A 12 -12.79 -12.26 -12.61
C SER A 12 -11.65 -12.12 -11.61
N PHE A 13 -10.93 -13.20 -11.29
CA PHE A 13 -9.78 -13.12 -10.39
C PHE A 13 -8.69 -12.18 -10.91
N TRP A 14 -8.44 -12.15 -12.23
CA TRP A 14 -7.41 -11.31 -12.83
C TRP A 14 -7.91 -9.91 -13.20
N ARG A 15 -9.15 -9.56 -12.81
CA ARG A 15 -9.69 -8.22 -13.06
C ARG A 15 -8.86 -7.18 -12.33
N GLY A 16 -8.37 -6.17 -13.08
CA GLY A 16 -7.45 -5.16 -12.55
C GLY A 16 -5.98 -5.59 -12.48
N ASN A 17 -5.62 -6.78 -12.98
CA ASN A 17 -4.21 -7.20 -13.04
C ASN A 17 -3.39 -6.40 -14.07
N THR A 18 -4.00 -5.95 -15.16
CA THR A 18 -3.34 -5.06 -16.15
C THR A 18 -2.75 -3.80 -15.50
N ALA A 19 -3.46 -3.22 -14.52
CA ALA A 19 -2.95 -2.09 -13.76
C ALA A 19 -1.69 -2.44 -12.95
N ASN A 20 -1.54 -3.69 -12.50
CA ASN A 20 -0.32 -4.12 -11.83
C ASN A 20 0.86 -4.32 -12.76
N VAL A 21 0.64 -4.85 -13.96
CA VAL A 21 1.71 -4.98 -14.95
C VAL A 21 2.24 -3.59 -15.34
N ILE A 22 1.33 -2.65 -15.67
CA ILE A 22 1.70 -1.27 -16.02
C ILE A 22 2.41 -0.59 -14.85
N ARG A 23 1.87 -0.73 -13.63
CA ARG A 23 2.48 -0.19 -12.42
C ARG A 23 3.89 -0.74 -12.21
N TYR A 24 4.08 -2.06 -12.35
CA TYR A 24 5.39 -2.68 -12.15
C TYR A 24 6.43 -2.08 -13.10
N PHE A 25 6.10 -1.98 -14.39
CA PHE A 25 6.99 -1.39 -15.39
C PHE A 25 7.35 0.06 -15.04
N LEU A 26 6.36 0.89 -14.71
CA LEU A 26 6.59 2.30 -14.36
C LEU A 26 7.38 2.46 -13.06
N THR A 27 7.09 1.66 -12.04
CA THR A 27 7.87 1.66 -10.80
C THR A 27 9.32 1.27 -11.05
N GLN A 28 9.59 0.30 -11.93
CA GLN A 28 10.96 -0.08 -12.25
C GLN A 28 11.70 1.00 -13.05
N ALA A 29 11.03 1.64 -14.02
CA ALA A 29 11.61 2.77 -14.74
C ALA A 29 11.99 3.92 -13.80
N LEU A 30 11.11 4.27 -12.86
CA LEU A 30 11.36 5.32 -11.87
C LEU A 30 12.44 4.92 -10.86
N ASN A 31 12.48 3.66 -10.43
CA ASN A 31 13.58 3.16 -9.61
C ASN A 31 14.92 3.31 -10.33
N PHE A 32 15.00 2.94 -11.60
CA PHE A 32 16.23 3.07 -12.39
C PHE A 32 16.66 4.54 -12.51
N ALA A 33 15.71 5.46 -12.69
CA ALA A 33 16.00 6.89 -12.82
C ALA A 33 16.42 7.56 -11.50
N PHE A 34 15.78 7.22 -10.37
CA PHE A 34 15.87 8.01 -9.14
C PHE A 34 16.56 7.33 -7.97
N LYS A 35 16.69 6.00 -7.95
CA LYS A 35 17.21 5.27 -6.78
C LYS A 35 18.63 5.71 -6.41
N ASP A 36 19.53 5.80 -7.38
CA ASP A 36 20.93 6.16 -7.12
C ASP A 36 21.08 7.64 -6.78
N LYS A 37 20.23 8.51 -7.36
CA LYS A 37 20.17 9.93 -7.01
C LYS A 37 19.73 10.14 -5.57
N TYR A 38 18.69 9.45 -5.12
CA TYR A 38 18.23 9.55 -3.73
C TYR A 38 19.17 8.88 -2.74
N LYS A 39 19.83 7.78 -3.11
CA LYS A 39 20.87 7.19 -2.26
C LYS A 39 22.03 8.15 -2.10
N LYS A 40 22.52 8.74 -3.19
CA LYS A 40 23.59 9.74 -3.12
C LYS A 40 23.14 10.98 -2.33
N LEU A 41 21.93 11.47 -2.52
CA LEU A 41 21.48 12.67 -1.79
C LEU A 41 21.42 12.49 -0.27
N PHE A 42 21.01 11.30 0.21
CA PHE A 42 20.74 11.08 1.64
C PHE A 42 21.76 10.20 2.37
N LEU A 43 22.62 9.46 1.65
CA LEU A 43 23.59 8.53 2.23
C LEU A 43 25.04 8.82 1.80
N ASP A 44 25.31 9.86 1.01
CA ASP A 44 26.68 10.21 0.63
C ASP A 44 27.49 10.64 1.85
N GLY A 45 28.67 10.02 2.03
CA GLY A 45 29.55 10.22 3.18
C GLY A 45 29.07 9.63 4.51
N VAL A 46 27.98 8.86 4.55
CA VAL A 46 27.48 8.24 5.80
C VAL A 46 27.98 6.80 5.92
N ASP A 47 28.84 6.54 6.90
CA ASP A 47 29.30 5.19 7.21
C ASP A 47 28.27 4.42 8.07
N GLN A 48 27.83 3.26 7.57
CA GLN A 48 26.88 2.39 8.22
C GLN A 48 27.36 1.90 9.60
N ARG A 49 28.67 1.68 9.78
CA ARG A 49 29.22 1.10 11.03
C ARG A 49 29.48 2.14 12.10
N ALA A 50 29.90 3.34 11.71
CA ALA A 50 30.21 4.42 12.66
C ALA A 50 28.97 5.26 13.04
N GLN A 51 27.96 5.36 12.15
CA GLN A 51 26.83 6.28 12.31
C GLN A 51 25.48 5.62 12.03
N PHE A 52 25.16 4.54 12.76
CA PHE A 52 23.93 3.76 12.57
C PHE A 52 22.65 4.60 12.46
N TRP A 53 22.38 5.51 13.40
CA TRP A 53 21.14 6.30 13.39
C TRP A 53 21.06 7.28 12.20
N ARG A 54 22.20 7.83 11.77
CA ARG A 54 22.27 8.72 10.61
C ARG A 54 22.08 7.95 9.31
N TYR A 55 22.67 6.76 9.22
CA TYR A 55 22.46 5.85 8.09
C TYR A 55 21.00 5.37 8.02
N PHE A 56 20.42 4.98 9.16
CA PHE A 56 19.02 4.57 9.26
C PHE A 56 18.07 5.69 8.82
N ALA A 57 18.23 6.90 9.37
CA ALA A 57 17.43 8.06 8.99
C ALA A 57 17.60 8.42 7.50
N GLY A 58 18.84 8.40 6.97
CA GLY A 58 19.12 8.65 5.56
C GLY A 58 18.48 7.61 4.64
N ASN A 59 18.47 6.34 5.04
CA ASN A 59 17.88 5.25 4.25
C ASN A 59 16.34 5.30 4.28
N LEU A 60 15.74 5.73 5.40
CA LEU A 60 14.32 6.03 5.49
C LEU A 60 13.93 7.24 4.65
N ALA A 61 14.69 8.33 4.72
CA ALA A 61 14.45 9.53 3.90
C ALA A 61 14.60 9.23 2.40
N SER A 62 15.66 8.53 2.02
CA SER A 62 15.90 8.06 0.65
C SER A 62 14.75 7.18 0.15
N GLY A 63 14.31 6.24 0.99
CA GLY A 63 13.20 5.35 0.68
C GLY A 63 11.84 6.02 0.58
N GLY A 64 11.54 6.90 1.52
CA GLY A 64 10.33 7.70 1.55
C GLY A 64 10.26 8.64 0.36
N ALA A 65 11.35 9.34 0.03
CA ALA A 65 11.43 10.23 -1.12
C ALA A 65 11.28 9.46 -2.45
N ALA A 66 12.03 8.36 -2.64
CA ALA A 66 11.90 7.53 -3.82
C ALA A 66 10.49 6.94 -3.97
N GLY A 67 9.90 6.49 -2.85
CA GLY A 67 8.53 5.99 -2.80
C GLY A 67 7.50 7.07 -3.16
N ALA A 68 7.63 8.26 -2.57
CA ALA A 68 6.76 9.40 -2.84
C ALA A 68 6.84 9.84 -4.31
N THR A 69 8.05 9.99 -4.87
CA THR A 69 8.23 10.32 -6.30
C THR A 69 7.61 9.25 -7.19
N SER A 70 7.80 7.98 -6.87
CA SER A 70 7.18 6.89 -7.64
C SER A 70 5.66 7.01 -7.60
N LEU A 71 5.10 7.19 -6.40
CA LEU A 71 3.66 7.39 -6.21
C LEU A 71 3.15 8.63 -6.95
N CYS A 72 3.89 9.72 -7.08
CA CYS A 72 3.44 10.88 -7.86
C CYS A 72 2.98 10.50 -9.28
N PHE A 73 3.60 9.50 -9.91
CA PHE A 73 3.22 9.02 -11.24
C PHE A 73 2.29 7.81 -11.22
N VAL A 74 2.54 6.85 -10.31
CA VAL A 74 1.82 5.56 -10.34
C VAL A 74 0.57 5.52 -9.45
N TYR A 75 0.40 6.49 -8.54
CA TYR A 75 -0.72 6.50 -7.59
C TYR A 75 -2.11 6.50 -8.25
N PRO A 76 -2.36 7.22 -9.36
CA PRO A 76 -3.63 7.12 -10.06
C PRO A 76 -3.94 5.68 -10.51
N LEU A 77 -2.93 4.92 -10.94
CA LEU A 77 -3.11 3.51 -11.36
C LEU A 77 -3.44 2.61 -10.17
N ASP A 78 -2.81 2.84 -9.01
CA ASP A 78 -3.13 2.15 -7.76
C ASP A 78 -4.57 2.43 -7.32
N PHE A 79 -4.97 3.70 -7.39
CA PHE A 79 -6.33 4.14 -7.08
C PHE A 79 -7.34 3.43 -7.99
N ALA A 80 -7.14 3.49 -9.31
CA ALA A 80 -8.05 2.88 -10.28
C ALA A 80 -8.15 1.36 -10.08
N ARG A 81 -7.03 0.68 -9.83
CA ARG A 81 -7.03 -0.75 -9.50
C ARG A 81 -7.86 -1.04 -8.26
N THR A 82 -7.66 -0.28 -7.19
CA THR A 82 -8.35 -0.49 -5.91
C THR A 82 -9.86 -0.34 -6.09
N ARG A 83 -10.30 0.68 -6.83
CA ARG A 83 -11.71 0.92 -7.14
C ARG A 83 -12.32 -0.14 -8.03
N LEU A 84 -11.60 -0.60 -9.04
CA LEU A 84 -12.05 -1.68 -9.92
C LEU A 84 -12.11 -3.04 -9.21
N ALA A 85 -11.19 -3.31 -8.28
CA ALA A 85 -11.20 -4.53 -7.48
C ALA A 85 -12.34 -4.55 -6.46
N ALA A 86 -12.74 -3.39 -5.96
CA ALA A 86 -13.89 -3.25 -5.07
C ALA A 86 -15.25 -3.27 -5.82
N ASP A 87 -15.26 -3.10 -7.15
CA ASP A 87 -16.47 -3.10 -7.96
C ASP A 87 -16.99 -4.54 -8.20
N ILE A 88 -17.97 -4.93 -7.40
CA ILE A 88 -18.62 -6.25 -7.45
C ILE A 88 -19.76 -6.35 -8.49
N GLY A 89 -19.97 -5.31 -9.31
CA GLY A 89 -21.04 -5.28 -10.32
C GLY A 89 -20.99 -6.47 -11.29
N LYS A 90 -22.11 -7.18 -11.42
CA LYS A 90 -22.22 -8.43 -12.20
C LYS A 90 -22.44 -8.15 -13.69
N THR A 91 -23.32 -7.20 -14.02
CA THR A 91 -23.62 -6.78 -15.40
C THR A 91 -22.98 -5.42 -15.73
N ALA A 92 -22.92 -5.05 -17.02
CA ALA A 92 -22.38 -3.76 -17.43
C ALA A 92 -23.18 -2.55 -16.88
N GLY A 93 -24.47 -2.74 -16.56
CA GLY A 93 -25.33 -1.72 -15.95
C GLY A 93 -25.14 -1.55 -14.44
N ASP A 94 -24.76 -2.62 -13.73
CA ASP A 94 -24.55 -2.60 -12.27
C ASP A 94 -23.11 -2.21 -11.86
N ARG A 95 -22.19 -2.13 -12.83
CA ARG A 95 -20.78 -1.82 -12.57
C ARG A 95 -20.59 -0.32 -12.36
N GLN A 96 -19.88 0.04 -11.29
CA GLN A 96 -19.53 1.43 -11.04
C GLN A 96 -18.56 1.96 -12.11
N PHE A 97 -17.69 1.09 -12.62
CA PHE A 97 -16.68 1.41 -13.64
C PHE A 97 -16.57 0.31 -14.71
N THR A 98 -16.61 0.70 -15.98
CA THR A 98 -16.47 -0.24 -17.10
C THR A 98 -15.02 -0.64 -17.38
N GLY A 99 -14.05 0.11 -16.84
CA GLY A 99 -12.62 -0.15 -17.02
C GLY A 99 -11.74 0.92 -16.38
N LEU A 100 -10.42 0.80 -16.57
CA LEU A 100 -9.40 1.72 -16.03
C LEU A 100 -9.58 3.15 -16.53
N THR A 101 -9.74 3.33 -17.83
CA THR A 101 -9.93 4.65 -18.47
C THR A 101 -11.23 5.31 -18.03
N ASN A 102 -12.32 4.54 -17.95
CA ASN A 102 -13.61 5.03 -17.44
C ASN A 102 -13.50 5.47 -15.97
N CYS A 103 -12.82 4.70 -15.13
CA CYS A 103 -12.56 5.07 -13.74
C CYS A 103 -11.82 6.40 -13.62
N PHE A 104 -10.74 6.57 -14.39
CA PHE A 104 -10.00 7.84 -14.43
C PHE A 104 -10.87 9.01 -14.84
N VAL A 105 -11.53 8.92 -15.99
CA VAL A 105 -12.33 10.03 -16.53
C VAL A 105 -13.49 10.38 -15.59
N LYS A 106 -14.15 9.39 -15.01
CA LYS A 106 -15.28 9.59 -14.11
C LYS A 106 -14.85 10.32 -12.84
N ILE A 107 -13.76 9.88 -12.19
CA ILE A 107 -13.27 10.51 -10.96
C ILE A 107 -12.66 11.89 -11.23
N LEU A 108 -11.94 12.07 -12.35
CA LEU A 108 -11.44 13.38 -12.74
C LEU A 108 -12.57 14.39 -12.96
N ARG A 109 -13.71 13.95 -13.51
CA ARG A 109 -14.87 14.84 -13.71
C ARG A 109 -15.61 15.17 -12.41
N THR A 110 -15.65 14.26 -11.44
CA THR A 110 -16.40 14.51 -10.18
C THR A 110 -15.56 15.23 -9.13
N ASP A 111 -14.32 14.79 -8.94
CA ASP A 111 -13.48 15.18 -7.79
C ASP A 111 -12.15 15.82 -8.22
N GLY A 112 -11.90 15.89 -9.54
CA GLY A 112 -10.64 16.40 -10.09
C GLY A 112 -9.44 15.53 -9.77
N LEU A 113 -8.25 16.14 -9.89
CA LEU A 113 -6.98 15.47 -9.56
C LEU A 113 -6.91 15.09 -8.07
N LYS A 114 -7.52 15.87 -7.18
CA LYS A 114 -7.52 15.58 -5.74
C LYS A 114 -8.17 14.23 -5.43
N GLY A 115 -9.22 13.84 -6.16
CA GLY A 115 -9.86 12.53 -6.02
C GLY A 115 -8.91 11.37 -6.33
N LEU A 116 -8.12 11.47 -7.42
CA LEU A 116 -7.18 10.41 -7.80
C LEU A 116 -6.04 10.21 -6.80
N TYR A 117 -5.69 11.23 -6.02
CA TYR A 117 -4.60 11.20 -5.03
C TYR A 117 -5.09 11.08 -3.57
N GLN A 118 -6.36 10.74 -3.34
CA GLN A 118 -6.86 10.51 -1.98
C GLN A 118 -6.10 9.38 -1.28
N GLY A 119 -5.57 9.67 -0.09
CA GLY A 119 -4.74 8.75 0.69
C GLY A 119 -3.23 8.82 0.40
N PHE A 120 -2.76 9.75 -0.45
CA PHE A 120 -1.35 9.85 -0.81
C PHE A 120 -0.43 10.09 0.41
N GLY A 121 -0.81 11.01 1.31
CA GLY A 121 0.00 11.31 2.50
C GLY A 121 0.17 10.10 3.43
N VAL A 122 -0.94 9.40 3.73
CA VAL A 122 -0.94 8.17 4.55
C VAL A 122 -0.13 7.05 3.86
N SER A 123 -0.14 7.02 2.53
CA SER A 123 0.66 6.06 1.76
C SER A 123 2.16 6.27 1.92
N VAL A 124 2.62 7.52 1.91
CA VAL A 124 4.03 7.85 2.12
C VAL A 124 4.45 7.49 3.55
N GLN A 125 3.62 7.79 4.54
CA GLN A 125 3.85 7.38 5.94
C GLN A 125 3.95 5.86 6.07
N GLY A 126 3.03 5.12 5.44
CA GLY A 126 3.05 3.65 5.41
C GLY A 126 4.33 3.09 4.80
N ILE A 127 4.86 3.69 3.73
CA ILE A 127 6.15 3.28 3.13
C ILE A 127 7.31 3.48 4.11
N ILE A 128 7.35 4.61 4.80
CA ILE A 128 8.42 4.92 5.77
C ILE A 128 8.37 3.93 6.94
N ILE A 129 7.19 3.68 7.50
CA ILE A 129 6.99 2.75 8.62
C ILE A 129 7.32 1.31 8.20
N TYR A 130 6.85 0.88 7.03
CA TYR A 130 7.19 -0.42 6.46
C TYR A 130 8.71 -0.59 6.33
N ARG A 131 9.41 0.41 5.78
CA ARG A 131 10.88 0.35 5.65
C ARG A 131 11.58 0.35 7.01
N ALA A 132 11.12 1.17 7.96
CA ALA A 132 11.70 1.22 9.31
C ALA A 132 11.60 -0.14 10.01
N ALA A 133 10.41 -0.75 9.98
CA ALA A 133 10.20 -2.09 10.51
C ALA A 133 11.05 -3.12 9.77
N TYR A 134 11.08 -3.08 8.43
CA TYR A 134 11.85 -4.01 7.62
C TYR A 134 13.34 -3.98 7.95
N PHE A 135 13.97 -2.79 7.95
CA PHE A 135 15.39 -2.68 8.28
C PHE A 135 15.67 -3.03 9.74
N GLY A 136 14.85 -2.57 10.68
CA GLY A 136 15.04 -2.88 12.10
C GLY A 136 14.97 -4.38 12.41
N ILE A 137 13.96 -5.07 11.88
CA ILE A 137 13.79 -6.52 12.09
C ILE A 137 14.88 -7.29 11.34
N TYR A 138 15.23 -6.87 10.12
CA TYR A 138 16.27 -7.52 9.33
C TYR A 138 17.66 -7.40 9.96
N ASP A 139 18.02 -6.22 10.46
CA ASP A 139 19.31 -5.99 11.12
C ASP A 139 19.40 -6.77 12.45
N THR A 140 18.29 -6.82 13.20
CA THR A 140 18.20 -7.66 14.42
C THR A 140 18.34 -9.15 14.09
N ALA A 141 17.62 -9.62 13.06
CA ALA A 141 17.69 -11.02 12.63
C ALA A 141 19.09 -11.39 12.15
N LYS A 142 19.79 -10.48 11.46
CA LYS A 142 21.20 -10.65 11.07
C LYS A 142 22.14 -10.73 12.26
N GLY A 143 21.94 -9.89 13.27
CA GLY A 143 22.76 -9.89 14.49
C GLY A 143 22.61 -11.17 15.33
N MET A 144 21.49 -11.88 15.18
CA MET A 144 21.22 -13.15 15.87
C MET A 144 21.73 -14.38 15.12
N LEU A 145 22.18 -14.23 13.87
CA LEU A 145 22.74 -15.34 13.08
C LEU A 145 24.21 -15.57 13.42
N PRO A 146 24.64 -16.83 13.65
CA PRO A 146 26.03 -17.16 13.97
C PRO A 146 26.99 -16.93 12.79
N ASP A 147 26.52 -17.08 11.54
CA ASP A 147 27.27 -16.68 10.33
C ASP A 147 26.32 -16.10 9.25
N PRO A 148 26.22 -14.76 9.15
CA PRO A 148 25.34 -14.09 8.19
C PRO A 148 25.68 -14.37 6.72
N ASN A 149 26.93 -14.76 6.42
CA ASN A 149 27.41 -14.93 5.04
C ASN A 149 27.35 -16.39 4.57
N ASN A 150 27.27 -17.36 5.49
CA ASN A 150 27.25 -18.78 5.19
C ASN A 150 25.95 -19.48 5.64
N THR A 151 24.85 -18.74 5.69
CA THR A 151 23.52 -19.27 6.05
C THR A 151 22.90 -20.03 4.88
N HIS A 152 22.37 -21.24 5.14
CA HIS A 152 21.67 -22.05 4.14
C HIS A 152 20.51 -21.28 3.49
N LEU A 153 20.32 -21.44 2.18
CA LEU A 153 19.33 -20.69 1.38
C LEU A 153 17.93 -20.69 2.01
N ILE A 154 17.50 -21.83 2.55
CA ILE A 154 16.17 -21.98 3.18
C ILE A 154 16.03 -21.07 4.40
N VAL A 155 17.07 -20.95 5.23
CA VAL A 155 17.03 -20.12 6.45
C VAL A 155 16.99 -18.64 6.06
N SER A 156 17.82 -18.21 5.11
CA SER A 156 17.78 -16.84 4.57
C SER A 156 16.42 -16.50 3.95
N TRP A 157 15.81 -17.45 3.24
CA TRP A 157 14.47 -17.30 2.67
C TRP A 157 13.39 -17.19 3.75
N MET A 158 13.42 -18.04 4.78
CA MET A 158 12.47 -17.98 5.90
C MET A 158 12.59 -16.68 6.70
N ILE A 159 13.81 -16.19 6.92
CA ILE A 159 14.04 -14.90 7.59
C ILE A 159 13.49 -13.77 6.73
N ALA A 160 13.78 -13.76 5.42
CA ALA A 160 13.25 -12.74 4.53
C ALA A 160 11.70 -12.72 4.51
N HIS A 161 11.05 -13.89 4.50
CA HIS A 161 9.59 -13.99 4.56
C HIS A 161 9.03 -13.51 5.90
N THR A 162 9.64 -13.92 7.00
CA THR A 162 9.22 -13.50 8.35
C THR A 162 9.34 -11.98 8.50
N VAL A 163 10.49 -11.41 8.12
CA VAL A 163 10.72 -9.96 8.15
C VAL A 163 9.68 -9.23 7.30
N THR A 164 9.43 -9.71 6.08
CA THR A 164 8.46 -9.08 5.15
C THR A 164 7.04 -9.13 5.71
N THR A 165 6.66 -10.27 6.29
CA THR A 165 5.33 -10.50 6.86
C THR A 165 5.09 -9.61 8.07
N VAL A 166 6.02 -9.59 9.04
CA VAL A 166 5.90 -8.77 10.26
C VAL A 166 5.90 -7.28 9.92
N SER A 167 6.79 -6.84 9.02
CA SER A 167 6.81 -5.44 8.56
C SER A 167 5.51 -5.05 7.85
N GLY A 168 4.95 -5.98 7.07
CA GLY A 168 3.64 -5.83 6.46
C GLY A 168 2.54 -5.60 7.49
N PHE A 169 2.46 -6.45 8.52
CA PHE A 169 1.50 -6.30 9.61
C PHE A 169 1.63 -4.97 10.35
N ILE A 170 2.84 -4.52 10.65
CA ILE A 170 3.08 -3.23 11.32
C ILE A 170 2.57 -2.06 10.47
N SER A 171 2.77 -2.11 9.15
CA SER A 171 2.32 -1.06 8.23
C SER A 171 0.83 -1.17 7.83
N TYR A 172 0.17 -2.28 8.14
CA TYR A 172 -1.17 -2.61 7.66
C TYR A 172 -2.27 -1.60 8.05
N PRO A 173 -2.25 -0.97 9.25
CA PRO A 173 -3.20 0.08 9.59
C PRO A 173 -3.16 1.26 8.60
N PHE A 174 -1.97 1.64 8.13
CA PHE A 174 -1.79 2.73 7.16
C PHE A 174 -2.33 2.34 5.80
N ASP A 175 -2.12 1.10 5.36
CA ASP A 175 -2.70 0.60 4.11
C ASP A 175 -4.24 0.55 4.18
N THR A 176 -4.79 0.18 5.34
CA THR A 176 -6.24 0.16 5.58
C THR A 176 -6.82 1.58 5.45
N VAL A 177 -6.23 2.57 6.12
CA VAL A 177 -6.67 3.98 6.02
C VAL A 177 -6.50 4.51 4.60
N ARG A 178 -5.38 4.21 3.93
CA ARG A 178 -5.16 4.55 2.51
C ARG A 178 -6.32 4.06 1.65
N ARG A 179 -6.67 2.78 1.73
CA ARG A 179 -7.75 2.18 0.91
C ARG A 179 -9.10 2.79 1.25
N SER A 180 -9.39 3.01 2.52
CA SER A 180 -10.62 3.68 2.96
C SER A 180 -10.76 5.09 2.35
N LEU A 181 -9.67 5.86 2.31
CA LEU A 181 -9.67 7.19 1.68
C LEU A 181 -9.85 7.11 0.15
N MET A 182 -9.24 6.13 -0.52
CA MET A 182 -9.43 5.92 -1.97
C MET A 182 -10.89 5.61 -2.30
N MET A 183 -11.58 4.83 -1.47
CA MET A 183 -12.99 4.46 -1.68
C MET A 183 -13.95 5.64 -1.59
N GLN A 184 -13.55 6.74 -0.95
CA GLN A 184 -14.40 7.92 -0.76
C GLN A 184 -14.48 8.84 -1.97
N SER A 185 -13.56 8.71 -2.93
CA SER A 185 -13.56 9.57 -4.12
C SER A 185 -14.81 9.29 -4.98
N GLY A 186 -15.52 10.33 -5.40
CA GLY A 186 -16.79 10.24 -6.12
C GLY A 186 -18.00 9.92 -5.23
N CYS A 187 -17.85 9.81 -3.90
CA CYS A 187 -18.96 9.76 -2.96
C CYS A 187 -19.30 11.18 -2.47
N LYS A 188 -20.59 11.55 -2.47
CA LYS A 188 -21.05 12.84 -1.92
C LYS A 188 -20.95 12.83 -0.40
N GLY A 189 -19.84 13.34 0.14
CA GLY A 189 -19.60 13.51 1.57
C GLY A 189 -18.11 13.62 1.89
N GLY A 190 -17.73 14.53 2.79
CA GLY A 190 -16.32 14.78 3.11
C GLY A 190 -15.58 13.52 3.58
N ALA A 191 -14.35 13.35 3.12
CA ALA A 191 -13.54 12.17 3.38
C ALA A 191 -13.44 11.83 4.89
N TRP A 192 -13.09 12.83 5.69
CA TRP A 192 -12.97 12.69 7.14
C TRP A 192 -14.31 12.44 7.85
N SER A 193 -15.40 13.08 7.41
CA SER A 193 -16.73 12.84 7.97
C SER A 193 -17.23 11.42 7.72
N ASN A 194 -16.85 10.83 6.58
CA ASN A 194 -17.22 9.45 6.24
C ASN A 194 -16.33 8.42 6.95
N VAL A 195 -15.04 8.72 7.16
CA VAL A 195 -14.17 7.87 8.01
C VAL A 195 -14.70 7.87 9.45
N LEU A 196 -15.01 9.04 10.01
CA LEU A 196 -15.58 9.17 11.35
C LEU A 196 -16.93 8.46 11.48
N ARG A 197 -17.82 8.57 10.48
CA ARG A 197 -19.10 7.83 10.45
C ARG A 197 -18.91 6.32 10.34
N SER A 198 -17.97 5.86 9.53
CA SER A 198 -17.68 4.43 9.40
C SER A 198 -17.07 3.85 10.67
N LEU A 199 -16.12 4.55 11.30
CA LEU A 199 -15.54 4.17 12.59
C LEU A 199 -16.60 4.17 13.70
N GLY A 200 -17.45 5.20 13.74
CA GLY A 200 -18.58 5.27 14.66
C GLY A 200 -19.56 4.11 14.46
N GLY A 201 -19.91 3.79 13.20
CA GLY A 201 -20.76 2.64 12.88
C GLY A 201 -20.15 1.30 13.28
N SER A 202 -18.84 1.10 13.05
CA SER A 202 -18.13 -0.10 13.48
C SER A 202 -18.07 -0.24 15.00
N ILE A 203 -17.85 0.87 15.73
CA ILE A 203 -17.88 0.88 17.20
C ILE A 203 -19.28 0.56 17.74
N VAL A 204 -20.33 1.12 17.13
CA VAL A 204 -21.72 0.84 17.51
C VAL A 204 -22.07 -0.63 17.25
N LEU A 205 -21.63 -1.21 16.13
CA LEU A 205 -21.84 -2.63 15.84
C LEU A 205 -21.10 -3.54 16.82
N VAL A 206 -19.85 -3.20 17.17
CA VAL A 206 -19.08 -3.95 18.18
C VAL A 206 -19.75 -3.85 19.54
N LEU A 207 -20.19 -2.66 19.96
CA LEU A 207 -20.93 -2.47 21.21
C LEU A 207 -22.27 -3.22 21.21
N TYR A 208 -22.98 -3.25 20.08
CA TYR A 208 -24.23 -3.98 19.95
C TYR A 208 -24.02 -5.50 20.05
N ASP A 209 -22.99 -6.04 19.38
CA ASP A 209 -22.66 -7.46 19.46
C ASP A 209 -22.19 -7.87 20.88
N GLU A 210 -21.45 -7.00 21.57
CA GLU A 210 -21.05 -7.24 22.97
C GLU A 210 -22.24 -7.14 23.94
N LEU A 211 -23.13 -6.16 23.77
CA LEU A 211 -24.36 -6.07 24.58
C LEU A 211 -25.28 -7.29 24.39
N LYS A 212 -25.37 -7.81 23.17
CA LYS A 212 -26.16 -9.01 22.86
C LYS A 212 -25.58 -10.29 23.46
N LYS A 213 -24.30 -10.33 23.81
CA LYS A 213 -23.70 -11.47 24.54
C LYS A 213 -23.99 -11.43 26.04
N ILE A 214 -24.33 -10.26 26.58
CA ILE A 214 -24.58 -10.05 28.02
C ILE A 214 -26.07 -10.23 28.37
N MET A 215 -26.97 -10.05 27.39
CA MET A 215 -28.41 -10.34 27.49
C MET A 215 -28.72 -11.78 27.13
#